data_AF-A0ABD6C3S0-F1
#
_entry.id   AF-A0ABD6C3S0-F1
#
_cell.length_a   1.000
_cell.length_b   1.000
_cell.length_c   1.000
_cell.angle_alpha   90.00
_cell.angle_beta   90.00
_cell.angle_gamma   90.00
#
_symmetry.space_group_name_H-M   'P 1'
#
loop_
_entity.id
_entity.type
_entity.pdbx_description
1 polymer ?
#
loop_
_entity_poly.entity_id
_entity_poly.type
_entity_poly.pdbx_seq_one_letter_code
_entity_poly.pdbx_strand_id
1 'polypeptide(L)'
;MDPLEPTDDLLESLYVVNKAAKQFADEATDAYDRGDVTESNVRSARKDALYRTKTAVITRVVAHDPAHVTGEYHSIHGDVWLFLRIGDWRFHQPPHAIGNDLTDQIETTNDRTDPNDTPYVRDSSIARSDRTLDEALSRLADAGVNANDYLARPTVTTEHDRIVDVRWSHLP
;
A
#
# COMPACT_ATOMS: atom_id res chain seq x y z
N MET A 1 12.23 -9.19 -11.55
CA MET A 1 11.53 -8.01 -11.01
C MET A 1 12.48 -6.85 -11.19
N ASP A 2 12.04 -5.75 -11.80
CA ASP A 2 12.92 -4.61 -12.06
C ASP A 2 13.06 -3.76 -10.79
N PRO A 3 14.27 -3.58 -10.25
CA PRO A 3 14.45 -2.78 -9.02
C PRO A 3 14.00 -1.32 -9.19
N LEU A 4 13.63 -0.66 -8.09
CA LEU A 4 13.26 0.76 -8.06
C LEU A 4 14.13 1.54 -7.09
N GLU A 5 14.76 2.61 -7.58
CA GLU A 5 15.48 3.54 -6.73
C GLU A 5 14.48 4.31 -5.82
N PRO A 6 14.72 4.38 -4.49
CA PRO A 6 13.80 4.99 -3.54
C PRO A 6 13.90 6.52 -3.53
N THR A 7 13.56 7.17 -4.65
CA THR A 7 13.52 8.64 -4.71
C THR A 7 12.42 9.19 -3.81
N ASP A 8 12.61 10.41 -3.28
CA ASP A 8 11.59 11.07 -2.46
C ASP A 8 10.25 11.19 -3.19
N ASP A 9 10.29 11.44 -4.50
CA ASP A 9 9.11 11.52 -5.34
C ASP A 9 8.35 10.19 -5.45
N LEU A 10 9.07 9.07 -5.58
CA LEU A 10 8.47 7.73 -5.59
C LEU A 10 7.83 7.43 -4.23
N LEU A 11 8.54 7.72 -3.14
CA LEU A 11 8.10 7.40 -1.78
C LEU A 11 6.94 8.29 -1.33
N GLU A 12 6.90 9.55 -1.73
CA GLU A 12 5.73 10.43 -1.54
C GLU A 12 4.51 9.88 -2.27
N SER A 13 4.67 9.42 -3.52
CA SER A 13 3.57 8.79 -4.28
C SER A 13 3.06 7.53 -3.59
N LEU A 14 3.98 6.70 -3.11
CA LEU A 14 3.68 5.48 -2.35
C LEU A 14 2.94 5.81 -1.03
N TYR A 15 3.34 6.89 -0.34
CA TYR A 15 2.65 7.38 0.85
C TYR A 15 1.21 7.76 0.55
N VAL A 16 0.96 8.57 -0.49
CA VAL A 16 -0.39 8.96 -0.90
C VAL A 16 -1.24 7.73 -1.23
N VAL A 17 -0.71 6.77 -1.99
CA VAL A 17 -1.38 5.51 -2.33
C VAL A 17 -1.75 4.71 -1.08
N ASN A 18 -0.82 4.57 -0.12
CA ASN A 18 -1.09 3.86 1.13
C ASN A 18 -2.16 4.56 1.99
N LYS A 19 -2.22 5.90 1.98
CA LYS A 19 -3.26 6.66 2.68
C LYS A 19 -4.62 6.51 2.01
N ALA A 20 -4.67 6.55 0.68
CA ALA A 20 -5.88 6.31 -0.09
C ALA A 20 -6.40 4.88 0.08
N ALA A 21 -5.52 3.88 0.16
CA ALA A 21 -5.91 2.50 0.46
C ALA A 21 -6.63 2.40 1.81
N LYS A 22 -6.12 3.06 2.85
CA LYS A 22 -6.78 3.12 4.17
C LYS A 22 -8.14 3.81 4.07
N GLN A 23 -8.21 4.95 3.40
CA GLN A 23 -9.47 5.67 3.19
C GLN A 23 -10.50 4.80 2.44
N PHE A 24 -10.11 4.08 1.39
CA PHE A 24 -11.02 3.17 0.68
C PHE A 24 -11.47 1.98 1.53
N ALA A 25 -10.68 1.55 2.52
CA ALA A 25 -11.12 0.54 3.48
C ALA A 25 -12.25 1.07 4.37
N ASP A 26 -12.10 2.29 4.88
CA ASP A 26 -13.13 2.96 5.68
C ASP A 26 -14.39 3.19 4.83
N GLU A 27 -14.25 3.76 3.63
CA GLU A 27 -15.37 4.02 2.70
C GLU A 27 -16.10 2.74 2.25
N ALA A 28 -15.37 1.63 2.06
CA ALA A 28 -15.97 0.34 1.74
C ALA A 28 -16.83 -0.19 2.89
N THR A 29 -16.36 0.00 4.12
CA THR A 29 -17.08 -0.41 5.34
C THR A 29 -18.33 0.46 5.52
N ASP A 30 -18.19 1.78 5.42
CA ASP A 30 -19.33 2.72 5.47
C ASP A 30 -20.37 2.43 4.38
N ALA A 31 -19.95 1.94 3.20
CA ALA A 31 -20.83 1.55 2.11
C ALA A 31 -21.59 0.26 2.40
N TYR A 32 -20.87 -0.73 2.94
CA TYR A 32 -21.48 -1.98 3.36
C TYR A 32 -22.53 -1.75 4.45
N ASP A 33 -22.20 -0.98 5.48
CA ASP A 33 -23.05 -0.74 6.64
C ASP A 33 -24.36 -0.02 6.29
N ARG A 34 -24.35 0.82 5.24
CA ARG A 34 -25.56 1.48 4.71
C ARG A 34 -26.29 0.68 3.61
N GLY A 35 -25.83 -0.54 3.30
CA GLY A 35 -26.44 -1.43 2.31
C GLY A 35 -26.05 -1.17 0.85
N ASP A 36 -25.08 -0.30 0.58
CA ASP A 36 -24.57 0.00 -0.76
C ASP A 36 -23.48 -0.99 -1.16
N VAL A 37 -23.92 -2.21 -1.52
CA VAL A 37 -23.04 -3.33 -1.87
C VAL A 37 -22.16 -3.01 -3.08
N THR A 38 -22.69 -2.26 -4.06
CA THR A 38 -21.95 -1.90 -5.26
C THR A 38 -20.76 -1.02 -4.92
N GLU A 39 -20.99 0.08 -4.20
CA GLU A 39 -19.92 1.00 -3.81
C GLU A 39 -18.91 0.30 -2.88
N SER A 40 -19.39 -0.52 -1.94
CA SER A 40 -18.52 -1.32 -1.07
C SER A 40 -17.55 -2.21 -1.86
N ASN A 41 -18.06 -2.89 -2.90
CA ASN A 41 -17.26 -3.75 -3.77
C ASN A 41 -16.27 -2.94 -4.62
N VAL A 42 -16.67 -1.78 -5.17
CA VAL A 42 -15.78 -0.89 -5.93
C VAL A 42 -14.62 -0.42 -5.04
N ARG A 43 -14.93 0.08 -3.84
CA ARG A 43 -13.93 0.58 -2.87
C ARG A 43 -13.02 -0.53 -2.40
N SER A 44 -13.57 -1.72 -2.11
CA SER A 44 -12.78 -2.89 -1.73
C SER A 44 -11.82 -3.34 -2.83
N ALA A 45 -12.28 -3.39 -4.08
CA ALA A 45 -11.43 -3.77 -5.22
C ALA A 45 -10.27 -2.79 -5.41
N ARG A 46 -10.55 -1.47 -5.34
CA ARG A 46 -9.52 -0.43 -5.44
C ARG A 46 -8.56 -0.45 -4.26
N LYS A 47 -9.06 -0.58 -3.03
CA LYS A 47 -8.26 -0.76 -1.81
C LYS A 47 -7.25 -1.90 -1.96
N ASP A 48 -7.71 -3.07 -2.39
CA ASP A 48 -6.85 -4.25 -2.55
C ASP A 48 -5.78 -4.02 -3.63
N ALA A 49 -6.15 -3.41 -4.76
CA ALA A 49 -5.19 -3.05 -5.79
C ALA A 49 -4.14 -2.04 -5.29
N LEU A 50 -4.53 -1.04 -4.50
CA LEU A 50 -3.58 -0.08 -3.91
C LEU A 50 -2.63 -0.74 -2.90
N TYR A 51 -3.10 -1.68 -2.06
CA TYR A 51 -2.21 -2.42 -1.16
C TYR A 51 -1.24 -3.34 -1.91
N ARG A 52 -1.66 -3.96 -3.00
CA ARG A 52 -0.79 -4.75 -3.88
C ARG A 52 0.22 -3.89 -4.64
N THR A 53 -0.22 -2.72 -5.13
CA THR A 53 0.65 -1.70 -5.74
C THR A 53 1.74 -1.29 -4.75
N LYS A 54 1.36 -0.94 -3.52
CA LYS A 54 2.30 -0.61 -2.45
C LYS A 54 3.29 -1.74 -2.19
N THR A 55 2.79 -2.96 -2.06
CA THR A 55 3.63 -4.15 -1.86
C THR A 55 4.66 -4.27 -2.97
N ALA A 56 4.24 -4.14 -4.24
CA ALA A 56 5.14 -4.22 -5.38
C ALA A 56 6.22 -3.13 -5.37
N VAL A 57 5.87 -1.89 -5.04
CA VAL A 57 6.87 -0.80 -4.91
C VAL A 57 7.87 -1.12 -3.81
N ILE A 58 7.41 -1.50 -2.61
CA ILE A 58 8.28 -1.83 -1.48
C ILE A 58 9.23 -2.96 -1.85
N THR A 59 8.73 -4.05 -2.43
CA THR A 59 9.57 -5.19 -2.83
C THR A 59 10.63 -4.78 -3.85
N ARG A 60 10.28 -3.93 -4.82
CA ARG A 60 11.22 -3.40 -5.82
C ARG A 60 12.26 -2.46 -5.24
N VAL A 61 11.90 -1.67 -4.22
CA VAL A 61 12.84 -0.81 -3.47
C VAL A 61 13.82 -1.63 -2.64
N VAL A 62 13.33 -2.63 -1.89
CA VAL A 62 14.21 -3.53 -1.13
C VAL A 62 15.15 -4.29 -2.07
N ALA A 63 14.67 -4.73 -3.23
CA ALA A 63 15.50 -5.39 -4.24
C ALA A 63 16.54 -4.47 -4.91
N HIS A 64 16.37 -3.14 -4.83
CA HIS A 64 17.32 -2.17 -5.39
C HIS A 64 18.50 -1.95 -4.45
N ASP A 65 18.22 -1.64 -3.19
CA ASP A 65 19.25 -1.45 -2.16
C ASP A 65 18.66 -1.77 -0.77
N PRO A 66 18.80 -3.02 -0.28
CA PRO A 66 18.25 -3.40 1.02
C PRO A 66 18.95 -2.65 2.17
N ALA A 67 20.18 -2.17 2.00
CA ALA A 67 20.90 -1.43 3.03
C ALA A 67 20.31 -0.01 3.24
N HIS A 68 19.54 0.50 2.28
CA HIS A 68 18.80 1.76 2.41
C HIS A 68 17.45 1.59 3.13
N VAL A 69 17.12 0.35 3.52
CA VAL A 69 15.85 0.02 4.17
C VAL A 69 16.15 -0.58 5.54
N THR A 70 15.59 0.00 6.59
CA THR A 70 15.62 -0.58 7.94
C THR A 70 14.23 -0.93 8.41
N GLY A 71 14.12 -1.83 9.36
CA GLY A 71 12.84 -2.34 9.85
C GLY A 71 12.75 -2.48 11.36
N GLU A 72 11.52 -2.50 11.85
CA GLU A 72 11.17 -2.90 13.20
C GLU A 72 9.92 -3.79 13.14
N TYR A 73 9.93 -4.96 13.78
CA TYR A 73 8.76 -5.82 13.87
C TYR A 73 7.78 -5.27 14.89
N HIS A 74 6.55 -5.02 14.45
CA HIS A 74 5.43 -4.55 15.26
C HIS A 74 4.34 -5.63 15.34
N SER A 75 3.72 -5.76 16.51
CA SER A 75 2.47 -6.51 16.65
C SER A 75 1.30 -5.56 16.43
N ILE A 76 0.44 -5.85 15.46
CA ILE A 76 -0.75 -5.05 15.16
C ILE A 76 -1.93 -6.01 15.04
N HIS A 77 -2.88 -5.89 15.96
CA HIS A 77 -4.07 -6.76 16.03
C HIS A 77 -3.76 -8.28 16.06
N GLY A 78 -2.61 -8.66 16.63
CA GLY A 78 -2.17 -10.05 16.72
C GLY A 78 -1.35 -10.55 15.53
N ASP A 79 -1.21 -9.74 14.48
CA ASP A 79 -0.36 -10.03 13.33
C ASP A 79 1.00 -9.33 13.45
N VAL A 80 2.04 -9.97 12.90
CA VAL A 80 3.39 -9.39 12.84
C VAL A 80 3.59 -8.62 11.55
N TRP A 81 3.94 -7.34 11.69
CA TRP A 81 4.20 -6.41 10.60
C TRP A 81 5.62 -5.89 10.67
N LEU A 82 6.23 -5.66 9.51
CA LEU A 82 7.49 -4.94 9.43
C LEU A 82 7.20 -3.45 9.25
N PHE A 83 7.63 -2.64 10.21
CA PHE A 83 7.62 -1.18 10.13
C PHE A 83 8.91 -0.73 9.45
N LEU A 84 8.82 -0.50 8.16
CA LEU A 84 9.94 -0.13 7.30
C LEU A 84 10.20 1.36 7.39
N ARG A 85 11.47 1.72 7.45
CA ARG A 85 11.98 3.07 7.19
C ARG A 85 12.79 3.07 5.89
N ILE A 86 12.42 3.96 4.98
CA ILE A 86 13.09 4.18 3.69
C ILE A 86 13.33 5.68 3.58
N GLY A 87 14.56 6.13 3.82
CA GLY A 87 14.84 7.56 4.04
C GLY A 87 14.04 8.12 5.21
N ASP A 88 13.19 9.12 4.95
CA ASP A 88 12.28 9.72 5.93
C ASP A 88 10.86 9.14 5.92
N TRP A 89 10.59 8.24 4.96
CA TRP A 89 9.29 7.62 4.77
C TRP A 89 9.16 6.34 5.58
N ARG A 90 7.92 6.06 6.02
CA ARG A 90 7.64 4.91 6.88
C ARG A 90 6.42 4.14 6.41
N PHE A 91 6.52 2.81 6.37
CA PHE A 91 5.47 1.94 5.87
C PHE A 91 5.38 0.64 6.69
N HIS A 92 4.16 0.25 7.07
CA HIS A 92 3.91 -1.11 7.56
C HIS A 92 3.69 -2.06 6.40
N GLN A 93 4.40 -3.18 6.37
CA GLN A 93 4.24 -4.24 5.36
C GLN A 93 4.32 -5.61 6.04
N PRO A 94 3.45 -6.58 5.70
CA PRO A 94 3.61 -7.94 6.21
C PRO A 94 4.91 -8.52 5.66
N PRO A 95 5.79 -9.12 6.48
CA PRO A 95 7.08 -9.62 6.02
C PRO A 95 6.95 -10.60 4.84
N HIS A 96 5.99 -11.53 4.94
CA HIS A 96 5.73 -12.53 3.91
C HIS A 96 5.31 -11.95 2.55
N ALA A 97 4.79 -10.72 2.51
CA ALA A 97 4.37 -10.07 1.27
C ALA A 97 5.54 -9.46 0.49
N ILE A 98 6.67 -9.17 1.16
CA ILE A 98 7.92 -8.77 0.50
C ILE A 98 8.62 -10.02 -0.07
N GLY A 99 8.49 -11.14 0.63
CA GLY A 99 9.18 -12.41 0.35
C GLY A 99 10.32 -12.62 1.34
N ASN A 100 10.52 -13.86 1.78
CA ASN A 100 11.46 -14.18 2.86
C ASN A 100 12.90 -13.75 2.52
N ASP A 101 13.39 -14.10 1.31
CA ASP A 101 14.76 -13.78 0.88
C ASP A 101 15.08 -12.28 0.92
N LEU A 102 14.11 -11.43 0.56
CA LEU A 102 14.27 -9.98 0.60
C LEU A 102 14.06 -9.41 2.00
N THR A 103 13.14 -10.00 2.77
CA THR A 103 12.91 -9.62 4.18
C THR A 103 14.16 -9.85 5.01
N ASP A 104 14.83 -10.99 4.82
CA ASP A 104 16.03 -11.38 5.58
C ASP A 104 17.25 -10.48 5.27
N GLN A 105 17.20 -9.68 4.21
CA GLN A 105 18.23 -8.71 3.85
C GLN A 105 18.03 -7.34 4.52
N ILE A 106 16.85 -7.09 5.12
CA ILE A 106 16.53 -5.82 5.77
C ILE A 106 17.11 -5.85 7.19
N GLU A 107 17.89 -4.83 7.54
CA GLU A 107 18.39 -4.68 8.91
C GLU A 107 17.23 -4.34 9.86
N THR A 108 17.00 -5.17 10.88
CA THR A 108 15.93 -4.96 11.86
C THR A 108 16.46 -4.68 13.27
N THR A 109 15.76 -3.81 14.01
CA THR A 109 16.13 -3.41 15.38
C THR A 109 15.68 -4.41 16.45
N ASN A 110 14.73 -5.29 16.12
CA ASN A 110 14.23 -6.36 16.97
C ASN A 110 13.99 -7.64 16.15
N ASP A 111 13.57 -8.71 16.84
CA ASP A 111 13.30 -10.02 16.26
C ASP A 111 11.81 -10.21 15.93
N ARG A 112 11.53 -11.00 14.89
CA ARG A 112 10.17 -11.33 14.47
C ARG A 112 9.36 -12.06 15.55
N THR A 113 10.03 -12.82 16.41
CA THR A 113 9.44 -13.58 17.52
C THR A 113 9.16 -12.73 18.76
N ASP A 114 9.74 -11.52 18.83
CA ASP A 114 9.52 -10.54 19.91
C ASP A 114 9.18 -9.16 19.32
N PRO A 115 8.02 -9.04 18.65
CA PRO A 115 7.59 -7.80 18.02
C PRO A 115 7.17 -6.77 19.07
N ASN A 116 7.48 -5.50 18.82
CA ASN A 116 7.06 -4.42 19.69
C ASN A 116 5.54 -4.22 19.61
N ASP A 117 4.88 -4.20 20.77
CA ASP A 117 3.46 -3.83 20.86
C ASP A 117 3.33 -2.31 20.71
N THR A 118 3.14 -1.87 19.47
CA THR A 118 3.07 -0.45 19.14
C THR A 118 1.64 -0.12 18.74
N PRO A 119 0.88 0.62 19.57
CA PRO A 119 -0.42 1.08 19.17
C PRO A 119 -0.29 2.00 17.95
N TYR A 120 -1.21 1.88 16.98
CA TYR A 120 -1.27 2.84 15.89
C TYR A 120 -1.64 4.22 16.44
N VAL A 121 -0.66 5.11 16.56
CA VAL A 121 -0.89 6.50 16.91
C VAL A 121 -0.72 7.34 15.66
N ARG A 122 -1.81 8.02 15.27
CA ARG A 122 -1.75 9.01 14.19
C ARG A 122 -0.93 10.21 14.66
N ASP A 123 0.24 10.41 14.07
CA ASP A 123 1.00 11.63 14.28
C ASP A 123 0.35 12.79 13.51
N SER A 124 -0.16 13.78 14.23
CA SER A 124 -0.79 14.98 13.68
C SER A 124 0.21 16.07 13.30
N SER A 125 1.49 15.93 13.68
CA SER A 125 2.55 16.89 13.37
C SER A 125 3.16 16.71 11.98
N ILE A 126 2.92 15.57 11.34
CA ILE A 126 3.39 15.28 9.98
C ILE A 126 2.46 15.96 8.97
N ALA A 127 3.01 16.91 8.23
CA ALA A 127 2.32 17.56 7.11
C ALA A 127 1.88 16.49 6.10
N ARG A 128 0.63 16.61 5.63
CA ARG A 128 0.16 15.77 4.54
C ARG A 128 0.84 16.23 3.25
N SER A 129 1.12 15.28 2.37
CA SER A 129 1.45 15.61 0.99
C SER A 129 0.25 16.33 0.34
N ASP A 130 0.53 17.37 -0.44
CA ASP A 130 -0.46 18.06 -1.27
C ASP A 130 -0.78 17.29 -2.57
N ARG A 131 -0.05 16.19 -2.84
CA ARG A 131 -0.22 15.36 -4.01
C ARG A 131 -1.54 14.59 -3.97
N THR A 132 -2.26 14.63 -5.08
CA THR A 132 -3.50 13.88 -5.25
C THR A 132 -3.24 12.39 -5.52
N LEU A 133 -4.25 11.55 -5.30
CA LEU A 133 -4.16 10.13 -5.64
C LEU A 133 -3.89 9.94 -7.15
N ASP A 134 -4.54 10.71 -8.01
CA ASP A 134 -4.40 10.55 -9.46
C ASP A 134 -2.97 10.87 -9.93
N GLU A 135 -2.36 11.93 -9.39
CA GLU A 135 -0.96 12.26 -9.64
C GLU A 135 -0.01 11.17 -9.11
N ALA A 136 -0.23 10.70 -7.88
CA ALA A 136 0.59 9.65 -7.28
C ALA A 136 0.55 8.35 -8.11
N LEU A 137 -0.63 7.94 -8.56
CA LEU A 137 -0.79 6.77 -9.42
C LEU A 137 -0.12 6.94 -10.78
N SER A 138 -0.20 8.14 -11.37
CA SER A 138 0.46 8.44 -12.64
C SER A 138 1.99 8.35 -12.50
N ARG A 139 2.56 8.91 -11.44
CA ARG A 139 4.01 8.84 -11.18
C ARG A 139 4.49 7.40 -10.93
N LEU A 140 3.70 6.60 -10.20
CA LEU A 140 4.02 5.18 -10.04
C LEU A 140 3.94 4.42 -11.38
N ALA A 141 2.95 4.72 -12.22
CA ALA A 141 2.84 4.13 -13.54
C ALA A 141 4.02 4.50 -14.45
N ASP A 142 4.47 5.76 -14.41
CA ASP A 142 5.68 6.23 -15.11
C ASP A 142 6.94 5.50 -14.63
N ALA A 143 7.01 5.12 -13.35
CA ALA A 143 8.05 4.26 -12.79
C ALA A 143 7.86 2.76 -13.09
N GLY A 144 6.87 2.41 -13.91
CA GLY A 144 6.56 1.04 -14.32
C GLY A 144 5.78 0.24 -13.27
N VAL A 145 4.99 0.89 -12.41
CA VAL A 145 4.06 0.26 -11.47
C VAL A 145 2.65 0.82 -11.69
N ASN A 146 1.89 0.21 -12.60
CA ASN A 146 0.53 0.62 -12.88
C ASN A 146 -0.46 -0.08 -11.92
N ALA A 147 -1.24 0.70 -11.17
CA ALA A 147 -2.19 0.16 -10.21
C ALA A 147 -3.31 -0.69 -10.84
N ASN A 148 -3.65 -0.46 -12.12
CA ASN A 148 -4.63 -1.28 -12.84
C ASN A 148 -4.16 -2.74 -12.97
N ASP A 149 -2.85 -3.00 -13.04
CA ASP A 149 -2.28 -4.35 -13.16
C ASP A 149 -2.47 -5.18 -11.88
N TYR A 150 -2.77 -4.52 -10.76
CA TYR A 150 -2.93 -5.16 -9.45
C TYR A 150 -4.38 -5.41 -9.05
N LEU A 151 -5.34 -4.98 -9.88
CA LEU A 151 -6.75 -5.33 -9.71
C LEU A 151 -6.94 -6.84 -9.89
N ALA A 152 -7.61 -7.49 -8.94
CA ALA A 152 -7.96 -8.91 -9.08
C ALA A 152 -8.90 -9.14 -10.28
N ARG A 153 -9.79 -8.17 -10.53
CA ARG A 153 -10.69 -8.10 -11.67
C ARG A 153 -10.85 -6.62 -12.05
N PRO A 154 -10.92 -6.28 -13.35
CA PRO A 154 -11.10 -4.90 -13.79
C PRO A 154 -12.54 -4.39 -13.58
N THR A 155 -13.47 -5.27 -13.17
CA THR A 155 -14.88 -4.92 -13.03
C THR A 155 -15.53 -5.57 -11.81
N VAL A 156 -16.58 -4.94 -11.29
CA VAL A 156 -17.50 -5.51 -10.29
C VAL A 156 -18.92 -5.57 -10.84
N THR A 157 -19.70 -6.56 -10.39
CA THR A 157 -21.12 -6.68 -10.72
C THR A 157 -21.95 -5.98 -9.64
N THR A 158 -22.86 -5.11 -10.07
CA THR A 158 -23.80 -4.42 -9.17
C THR A 158 -24.93 -5.34 -8.71
N GLU A 159 -25.72 -4.91 -7.73
CA GLU A 159 -26.95 -5.60 -7.31
C GLU A 159 -28.01 -5.75 -8.43
N HIS A 160 -27.93 -4.96 -9.50
CA HIS A 160 -28.82 -4.98 -10.66
C HIS A 160 -28.20 -5.65 -11.89
N ASP A 161 -27.23 -6.56 -11.69
CA ASP A 161 -26.50 -7.27 -12.75
C ASP A 161 -25.78 -6.39 -13.78
N ARG A 162 -25.57 -5.10 -13.47
CA ARG A 162 -24.72 -4.21 -14.28
C ARG A 162 -23.25 -4.43 -13.96
N ILE A 163 -22.40 -4.14 -14.94
CA ILE A 163 -20.94 -4.21 -14.79
C ILE A 163 -20.41 -2.79 -14.59
N VAL A 164 -19.61 -2.59 -13.55
CA VAL A 164 -18.89 -1.34 -13.28
C VAL A 164 -17.40 -1.58 -13.46
N ASP A 165 -16.75 -0.76 -14.29
CA ASP A 165 -15.30 -0.73 -14.43
C ASP A 165 -14.68 -0.05 -13.21
N VAL A 166 -13.75 -0.74 -12.54
CA VAL A 166 -13.09 -0.24 -11.33
C VAL A 166 -11.69 0.31 -11.59
N ARG A 167 -11.21 0.23 -12.84
CA ARG A 167 -9.92 0.80 -13.24
C ARG A 167 -9.87 2.30 -13.03
N TRP A 168 -8.65 2.82 -12.89
CA TRP A 168 -8.36 4.24 -12.98
C TRP A 168 -8.20 4.58 -14.45
N SER A 169 -9.15 5.35 -15.01
CA SER A 169 -9.24 5.60 -16.45
C SER A 169 -8.16 6.52 -17.00
N HIS A 170 -7.45 7.25 -16.13
CA HIS A 170 -6.33 8.11 -16.50
C HIS A 170 -4.99 7.37 -16.54
N LEU A 171 -4.94 6.12 -16.07
CA LEU A 171 -3.76 5.28 -16.17
C LEU A 171 -3.76 4.53 -17.52
N PRO A 172 -2.56 4.21 -18.06
CA PRO A 172 -2.44 3.43 -19.29
C PRO A 172 -2.99 2.01 -19.17
#